data_AF-A0A453AB63-F1
#
_entry.id   AF-A0A453AB63-F1
#
_cell.length_a   1.000
_cell.length_b   1.000
_cell.length_c   1.000
_cell.angle_alpha   90.00
_cell.angle_beta   90.00
_cell.angle_gamma   90.00
#
_symmetry.space_group_name_H-M   'P 1'
#
loop_
_entity.id
_entity.type
_entity.pdbx_description
1 polymer ?
#
loop_
_entity_poly.entity_id
_entity_poly.type
_entity_poly.pdbx_seq_one_letter_code
_entity_poly.pdbx_strand_id
1 'polypeptide(L)'
;MKYLDRKASLVRTCFLLQEDLHYPRSQAQNLIFGCLNKFVEPILNCWPANKLRERALSNLMKHIHYEDETTKYVGICPITKALNMICCWVENPNSDAFKQHLPRFYDYLWLAEDGMKAQV
;
A
#
# COMPACT_ATOMS: atom_id res chain seq x y z
N MET A 1 15.18 -28.99 -15.27
CA MET A 1 16.09 -27.83 -15.45
C MET A 1 16.26 -27.45 -16.93
N LYS A 2 15.16 -27.29 -17.70
CA LYS A 2 15.15 -26.71 -19.06
C LYS A 2 13.85 -25.93 -19.37
N TYR A 3 13.01 -25.67 -18.36
CA TYR A 3 11.76 -24.91 -18.48
C TYR A 3 11.84 -23.50 -17.84
N LEU A 4 12.97 -23.18 -17.20
CA LEU A 4 13.17 -21.91 -16.47
C LEU A 4 13.85 -20.80 -17.31
N ASP A 5 14.15 -21.05 -18.59
CA ASP A 5 15.17 -20.26 -19.30
C ASP A 5 14.68 -19.60 -20.62
N ARG A 6 13.37 -19.41 -20.82
CA ARG A 6 12.89 -18.78 -22.08
C ARG A 6 11.77 -17.74 -21.99
N LYS A 7 11.48 -17.23 -20.80
CA LYS A 7 10.70 -15.98 -20.60
C LYS A 7 11.40 -15.00 -19.65
N ALA A 8 12.73 -15.05 -19.62
CA ALA A 8 13.55 -14.04 -18.99
C ALA A 8 13.81 -12.90 -19.99
N SER A 9 12.80 -12.10 -20.32
CA SER A 9 13.02 -10.76 -20.87
C SER A 9 11.76 -9.90 -20.76
N LEU A 10 11.93 -8.76 -20.08
CA LEU A 10 11.02 -7.66 -19.83
C LEU A 10 9.93 -7.84 -18.76
N VAL A 11 10.02 -6.94 -17.79
CA VAL A 11 9.11 -6.65 -16.66
C VAL A 11 9.36 -7.49 -15.41
N ARG A 12 10.33 -7.04 -14.61
CA ARG A 12 10.40 -7.32 -13.17
C ARG A 12 9.15 -6.79 -12.49
N THR A 13 8.03 -7.51 -12.46
CA THR A 13 6.95 -7.30 -11.46
C THR A 13 5.88 -8.38 -11.56
N CYS A 14 5.42 -8.84 -10.39
CA CYS A 14 4.24 -9.67 -10.13
C CYS A 14 4.43 -11.20 -10.28
N PHE A 15 4.60 -11.86 -9.13
CA PHE A 15 4.57 -13.32 -8.95
C PHE A 15 3.11 -13.82 -8.84
N LEU A 16 2.19 -13.25 -9.63
CA LEU A 16 0.80 -13.74 -9.68
C LEU A 16 0.69 -14.81 -10.75
N LEU A 17 0.08 -15.93 -10.40
CA LEU A 17 -0.23 -16.97 -11.39
C LEU A 17 -1.26 -16.41 -12.36
N GLN A 18 -1.20 -16.84 -13.62
CA GLN A 18 -2.15 -16.39 -14.64
C GLN A 18 -3.60 -16.72 -14.27
N GLU A 19 -3.80 -17.77 -13.47
CA GLU A 19 -5.11 -18.20 -12.93
C GLU A 19 -5.71 -17.18 -11.95
N ASP A 20 -4.88 -16.41 -11.23
CA ASP A 20 -5.34 -15.39 -10.28
C ASP A 20 -5.66 -14.06 -10.98
N LEU A 21 -5.29 -13.92 -12.25
CA LEU A 21 -5.42 -12.67 -13.00
C LEU A 21 -6.82 -12.54 -13.62
N HIS A 22 -7.79 -12.10 -12.81
CA HIS A 22 -9.16 -11.88 -13.27
C HIS A 22 -9.27 -10.71 -14.28
N TYR A 23 -8.40 -9.71 -14.15
CA TYR A 23 -8.39 -8.53 -15.03
C TYR A 23 -7.00 -8.33 -15.64
N PRO A 24 -6.76 -8.79 -16.88
CA PRO A 24 -5.48 -8.61 -17.53
C PRO A 24 -5.22 -7.13 -17.83
N ARG A 25 -4.00 -6.68 -17.53
CA ARG A 25 -3.60 -5.29 -17.72
C ARG A 25 -3.60 -4.92 -19.22
N SER A 26 -4.24 -3.82 -19.56
CA SER A 26 -4.29 -3.34 -20.96
C SER A 26 -2.91 -2.85 -21.44
N GLN A 27 -2.70 -2.77 -22.75
CA GLN A 27 -1.43 -2.27 -23.31
C GLN A 27 -1.19 -0.80 -22.94
N ALA A 28 -2.24 0.02 -22.87
CA ALA A 28 -2.16 1.39 -22.41
C ALA A 28 -1.67 1.47 -20.94
N GLN A 29 -2.23 0.64 -20.05
CA GLN A 29 -1.79 0.57 -18.66
C GLN A 29 -0.32 0.13 -18.56
N ASN A 30 0.11 -0.86 -19.36
CA ASN A 30 1.51 -1.28 -19.41
C ASN A 30 2.46 -0.14 -19.82
N LEU A 31 2.07 0.65 -20.83
CA LEU A 31 2.84 1.82 -21.26
C LEU A 31 2.91 2.88 -20.14
N ILE A 32 1.78 3.20 -19.51
CA ILE A 32 1.71 4.19 -18.43
C ILE A 32 2.60 3.77 -17.25
N PHE A 33 2.46 2.52 -16.77
CA PHE A 33 3.28 2.01 -15.68
C PHE A 33 4.76 1.93 -16.06
N GLY A 34 5.07 1.59 -17.31
CA GLY A 34 6.44 1.60 -17.82
C GLY A 34 7.05 3.01 -17.79
N CYS A 35 6.30 4.02 -18.25
CA CYS A 35 6.73 5.41 -18.24
C CYS A 35 6.91 5.96 -16.82
N LEU A 36 5.96 5.68 -15.93
CA LEU A 36 6.02 6.10 -14.52
C LEU A 36 7.28 5.54 -13.84
N ASN A 37 7.54 4.24 -13.97
CA ASN A 37 8.68 3.61 -13.31
C ASN A 37 10.02 4.01 -13.93
N LYS A 38 10.09 4.14 -15.26
CA LYS A 38 11.37 4.37 -15.96
C LYS A 38 11.80 5.84 -15.96
N PHE A 39 10.84 6.77 -15.99
CA PHE A 39 11.13 8.19 -16.13
C PHE A 39 10.69 8.99 -14.91
N VAL A 40 9.45 8.82 -14.45
CA VAL A 40 8.90 9.67 -13.38
C VAL A 40 9.56 9.36 -12.03
N GLU A 41 9.73 8.08 -11.70
CA GLU A 41 10.36 7.66 -10.44
C GLU A 41 11.79 8.22 -10.26
N PRO A 42 12.73 8.09 -11.23
CA PRO A 42 14.06 8.68 -11.08
C PRO A 42 14.03 10.21 -11.06
N ILE A 43 13.16 10.86 -11.84
CA ILE A 43 13.04 12.33 -11.82
C ILE A 43 12.59 12.81 -10.44
N LEU A 44 11.57 12.19 -9.85
CA LEU A 44 11.06 12.54 -8.51
C LEU A 44 12.04 12.21 -7.37
N ASN A 45 13.09 11.42 -7.62
CA ASN A 45 14.16 11.13 -6.67
C ASN A 45 15.37 12.07 -6.84
N CYS A 46 15.43 12.85 -7.92
CA CYS A 46 16.46 13.86 -8.13
C CYS A 46 16.06 15.20 -7.48
N TRP A 47 17.07 15.95 -7.03
CA TRP A 47 16.89 17.33 -6.60
C TRP A 47 16.64 18.22 -7.83
N PRO A 48 15.67 19.17 -7.84
CA PRO A 48 14.82 19.60 -6.72
C PRO A 48 13.44 18.94 -6.67
N ALA A 49 13.12 18.01 -7.59
CA ALA A 49 11.81 17.40 -7.70
C ALA A 49 11.45 16.52 -6.47
N ASN A 50 12.45 16.02 -5.74
CA ASN A 50 12.25 15.35 -4.45
C ASN A 50 11.45 16.17 -3.43
N LYS A 51 11.51 17.51 -3.47
CA LYS A 51 10.68 18.38 -2.61
C LYS A 51 9.19 18.20 -2.85
N LEU A 52 8.78 17.87 -4.09
CA LEU A 52 7.39 17.56 -4.40
C LEU A 52 6.95 16.25 -3.72
N ARG A 53 7.83 15.24 -3.72
CA ARG A 53 7.59 13.97 -3.02
C ARG A 53 7.46 14.19 -1.51
N GLU A 54 8.38 14.95 -0.91
CA GLU A 54 8.32 15.29 0.52
C GLU A 54 7.02 16.03 0.89
N ARG A 55 6.62 17.02 0.08
CA ARG A 55 5.36 17.75 0.29
C ARG A 55 4.13 16.86 0.13
N ALA A 56 4.14 15.95 -0.85
CA ALA A 56 3.08 14.98 -1.06
C ALA A 56 2.96 14.01 0.13
N LEU A 57 4.09 13.49 0.63
CA LEU A 57 4.12 12.62 1.82
C LEU A 57 3.65 13.35 3.08
N SER A 58 4.06 14.60 3.29
CA SER A 58 3.58 15.41 4.42
C SER A 58 2.07 15.65 4.35
N ASN A 59 1.53 15.94 3.18
CA ASN A 59 0.08 16.09 3.00
C ASN A 59 -0.65 14.75 3.19
N LEU A 60 -0.09 13.64 2.70
CA LEU A 60 -0.65 12.30 2.90
C LEU A 60 -0.75 11.96 4.39
N MET A 61 0.31 12.19 5.18
CA MET A 61 0.26 11.97 6.62
C MET A 61 -0.79 12.82 7.32
N LYS A 62 -0.97 14.08 6.90
CA LYS A 62 -2.06 14.93 7.43
C LYS A 62 -3.44 14.35 7.14
N HIS A 63 -3.66 13.80 5.94
CA HIS A 63 -4.92 13.17 5.59
C HIS A 63 -5.16 11.88 6.40
N ILE A 64 -4.12 11.08 6.64
CA ILE A 64 -4.19 9.88 7.47
C ILE A 64 -4.60 10.26 8.90
N HIS A 65 -3.87 11.19 9.54
CA HIS A 65 -4.20 11.64 10.90
C HIS A 65 -5.61 12.21 11.00
N TYR A 66 -6.05 12.98 9.99
CA TYR A 66 -7.40 13.52 9.95
C TYR A 66 -8.47 12.43 9.86
N GLU A 67 -8.28 11.41 9.01
CA GLU A 67 -9.16 10.25 8.92
C GLU A 67 -9.20 9.48 10.26
N ASP A 68 -8.03 9.27 10.86
CA ASP A 68 -7.89 8.48 12.09
C ASP A 68 -8.56 9.20 13.28
N GLU A 69 -8.36 10.51 13.44
CA GLU A 69 -9.04 11.30 14.46
C GLU A 69 -10.56 11.31 14.27
N THR A 70 -11.03 11.46 13.03
CA THR A 70 -12.47 11.51 12.71
C THR A 70 -13.15 10.16 12.95
N THR A 71 -12.48 9.06 12.62
CA THR A 71 -13.00 7.70 12.75
C THR A 71 -12.69 7.06 14.11
N LYS A 72 -12.05 7.79 15.04
CA LYS A 72 -11.56 7.26 16.32
C LYS A 72 -10.65 6.04 16.14
N TYR A 73 -9.79 6.10 15.12
CA TYR A 73 -8.76 5.12 14.77
C TYR A 73 -9.31 3.77 14.30
N VAL A 74 -10.60 3.70 13.92
CA VAL A 74 -11.22 2.50 13.34
C VAL A 74 -10.96 2.44 11.82
N GLY A 75 -10.95 3.58 11.12
CA GLY A 75 -10.88 3.60 9.66
C GLY A 75 -12.15 3.09 8.97
N ILE A 76 -12.20 3.15 7.64
CA ILE A 76 -13.37 2.74 6.86
C ILE A 76 -13.46 1.23 6.60
N CYS A 77 -12.33 0.56 6.45
CA CYS A 77 -12.24 -0.85 6.10
C CYS A 77 -10.93 -1.45 6.64
N PRO A 78 -10.81 -2.78 6.76
CA PRO A 78 -9.63 -3.42 7.34
C PRO A 78 -8.34 -3.10 6.58
N ILE A 79 -8.44 -2.89 5.27
CA ILE A 79 -7.29 -2.57 4.41
C ILE A 79 -6.76 -1.18 4.73
N THR A 80 -7.61 -0.16 4.70
CA THR A 80 -7.23 1.22 5.04
C THR A 80 -6.75 1.31 6.48
N LYS A 81 -7.43 0.62 7.40
CA LYS A 81 -7.03 0.52 8.81
C LYS A 81 -5.60 -0.02 8.99
N ALA A 82 -5.25 -1.11 8.29
CA ALA A 82 -3.91 -1.68 8.37
C ALA A 82 -2.84 -0.76 7.77
N LEU A 83 -3.14 -0.12 6.62
CA LEU A 83 -2.22 0.80 5.95
C LEU A 83 -1.95 2.06 6.78
N ASN A 84 -3.00 2.71 7.30
CA ASN A 84 -2.87 3.91 8.13
C ASN A 84 -2.08 3.61 9.40
N MET A 85 -2.35 2.48 10.06
CA MET A 85 -1.60 2.04 11.24
C MET A 85 -0.10 1.84 10.93
N ILE A 86 0.25 1.26 9.77
CA ILE A 86 1.65 1.11 9.34
C ILE A 86 2.27 2.49 9.07
N CYS A 87 1.57 3.40 8.42
CA CYS A 87 2.05 4.76 8.18
C CYS A 87 2.35 5.50 9.50
N CYS A 88 1.44 5.43 10.49
CA CYS A 88 1.64 6.00 11.82
C CYS A 88 2.81 5.35 12.57
N TRP A 89 3.05 4.05 12.38
CA TRP A 89 4.20 3.34 12.94
C TRP A 89 5.54 3.77 12.30
N VAL A 90 5.57 3.91 10.97
CA VAL A 90 6.75 4.37 10.21
C VAL A 90 7.09 5.82 10.57
N GLU A 91 6.08 6.68 10.79
CA GLU A 91 6.30 8.05 11.22
C GLU A 91 6.92 8.12 12.62
N ASN A 92 6.29 7.47 13.61
CA ASN A 92 6.85 7.34 14.95
C ASN A 92 6.22 6.15 15.70
N PRO A 93 6.99 5.10 16.02
CA PRO A 93 6.47 3.90 16.69
C PRO A 93 6.01 4.14 18.13
N ASN A 94 6.42 5.24 18.76
CA ASN A 94 6.03 5.63 20.12
C ASN A 94 4.90 6.68 20.16
N SER A 95 4.35 7.05 18.99
CA SER A 95 3.27 8.04 18.89
C SER A 95 1.98 7.57 19.57
N ASP A 96 1.21 8.54 20.08
CA ASP A 96 -0.09 8.25 20.66
C ASP A 96 -1.12 7.87 19.59
N ALA A 97 -0.94 8.32 18.34
CA ALA A 97 -1.72 7.87 17.19
C ALA A 97 -1.58 6.35 17.00
N PHE A 98 -0.34 5.83 16.94
CA PHE A 98 -0.09 4.40 16.81
C PHE A 98 -0.68 3.59 17.98
N LYS A 99 -0.50 4.06 19.22
CA LYS A 99 -1.07 3.41 20.41
C LYS A 99 -2.59 3.33 20.36
N GLN A 100 -3.27 4.34 19.81
CA GLN A 100 -4.72 4.35 19.65
C GLN A 100 -5.20 3.39 18.56
N HIS A 101 -4.39 3.08 17.54
CA HIS A 101 -4.74 2.07 16.55
C HIS A 101 -4.74 0.64 17.09
N LEU A 102 -3.82 0.31 18.02
CA LEU A 102 -3.64 -1.05 18.53
C LEU A 102 -4.93 -1.68 19.10
N PRO A 103 -5.65 -1.05 20.05
CA PRO A 103 -6.88 -1.65 20.58
C PRO A 103 -7.98 -1.77 19.52
N ARG A 104 -7.99 -0.86 18.53
CA ARG A 104 -8.97 -0.83 17.43
C ARG A 104 -8.70 -1.86 16.33
N PHE A 105 -7.57 -2.56 16.38
CA PHE A 105 -7.27 -3.60 15.40
C PHE A 105 -8.17 -4.83 15.61
N TYR A 106 -8.51 -5.14 16.85
CA TYR A 106 -9.40 -6.27 17.19
C TYR A 106 -10.84 -6.06 16.72
N ASP A 107 -11.26 -4.82 16.51
CA ASP A 107 -12.61 -4.50 16.01
C ASP A 107 -12.87 -5.13 14.62
N TYR A 108 -11.82 -5.42 13.84
CA TYR A 108 -11.91 -6.10 12.55
C TYR A 108 -11.67 -7.62 12.63
N LEU A 109 -11.35 -8.18 13.79
CA LEU A 109 -11.09 -9.61 13.93
C LEU A 109 -12.34 -10.34 14.41
N TRP A 110 -12.78 -11.32 13.64
CA TRP A 110 -13.94 -12.16 13.95
C TRP A 110 -13.53 -13.62 14.05
N LEU A 111 -14.01 -14.32 15.08
CA LEU A 111 -13.78 -15.76 15.23
C LEU A 111 -14.96 -16.53 14.62
N ALA A 112 -14.72 -17.18 13.49
CA ALA A 112 -15.67 -18.06 12.81
C ALA A 112 -15.40 -19.54 13.15
N GLU A 113 -16.31 -20.43 12.74
CA GLU A 113 -16.18 -21.89 12.93
C GLU A 113 -14.88 -22.46 12.30
N ASP A 114 -14.39 -21.82 11.24
CA ASP A 114 -13.17 -22.17 10.52
C ASP A 114 -11.95 -21.34 10.94
N GLY A 115 -12.05 -20.56 12.02
CA GLY A 115 -10.94 -19.83 12.64
C GLY A 115 -11.08 -18.31 12.60
N MET A 116 -9.99 -17.61 12.94
CA MET A 116 -9.98 -16.15 13.01
C MET A 116 -9.90 -15.54 11.61
N LYS A 117 -10.79 -14.60 11.32
CA LYS A 117 -10.93 -13.90 10.05
C LYS A 117 -10.92 -12.39 10.26
N ALA A 118 -10.50 -11.67 9.24
CA ALA A 118 -10.76 -10.23 9.15
C ALA A 118 -12.18 -10.01 8.64
N GLN A 119 -12.92 -9.09 9.25
CA GLN A 119 -14.22 -8.65 8.78
C GLN A 119 -14.04 -7.82 7.51
N VAL A 120 -14.75 -8.19 6.44
CA VAL A 120 -14.73 -7.54 5.12
C VAL A 120 -16.05 -6.83 4.89
#